data_AF-A0A542JEB1-F1
#
_entry.id   AF-A0A542JEB1-F1
#
_cell.length_a   1.000
_cell.length_b   1.000
_cell.length_c   1.000
_cell.angle_alpha   90.00
_cell.angle_beta   90.00
_cell.angle_gamma   90.00
#
_symmetry.space_group_name_H-M   'P 1'
#
loop_
_entity.id
_entity.type
_entity.pdbx_description
1 polymer ?
#
loop_
_entity_poly.entity_id
_entity_poly.type
_entity_poly.pdbx_seq_one_letter_code
_entity_poly.pdbx_strand_id
1 'polypeptide(L)' 'MIKQVSHPGAATDPAAFTLALEVAYELHAPAGRAPELAPALVAGRRATAARTRRRTVRG' A
#
# COMPACT_ATOMS: atom_id res chain seq x y z
N MET A 1 21.34 -34.94 -8.46
CA MET A 1 21.96 -33.75 -9.07
C MET A 1 20.84 -32.79 -9.47
N ILE A 2 20.71 -31.63 -8.81
CA ILE A 2 19.64 -30.67 -9.08
C ILE A 2 20.20 -29.54 -9.95
N LYS A 3 19.50 -29.23 -11.06
CA LYS A 3 19.86 -28.12 -11.95
C LYS A 3 19.26 -26.83 -11.40
N GLN A 4 20.11 -25.91 -10.98
CA GLN A 4 19.72 -24.53 -10.67
C GLN A 4 19.70 -23.74 -11.98
N VAL A 5 18.57 -23.13 -12.31
CA VAL A 5 18.42 -22.24 -13.46
C VAL A 5 18.10 -20.85 -12.95
N SER A 6 19.08 -19.96 -13.00
CA SER A 6 18.90 -18.54 -12.69
C SER A 6 18.30 -17.84 -13.90
N HIS A 7 17.19 -17.13 -13.71
CA HIS A 7 16.64 -16.24 -14.72
C HIS A 7 17.20 -14.84 -14.48
N PRO A 8 18.10 -14.34 -15.35
CA PRO A 8 18.65 -13.00 -15.24
C PRO A 8 17.63 -12.02 -15.80
N GLY A 9 16.63 -11.68 -15.01
CA GLY A 9 15.56 -10.80 -15.45
C GLY A 9 14.67 -10.39 -14.31
N ALA A 10 15.21 -9.67 -13.33
CA ALA A 10 14.35 -8.81 -12.55
C ALA A 10 13.93 -7.68 -13.49
N ALA A 11 12.63 -7.49 -13.70
CA ALA A 11 12.09 -6.28 -14.32
C ALA A 11 12.38 -5.11 -13.36
N THR A 12 13.62 -4.60 -13.39
CA THR A 12 14.11 -3.51 -12.54
C THR A 12 13.82 -2.14 -13.15
N ASP A 13 13.25 -2.09 -14.35
CA ASP A 13 12.80 -0.84 -14.94
C ASP A 13 11.49 -0.38 -14.27
N PRO A 14 11.49 0.76 -13.55
CA PRO A 14 10.29 1.28 -12.90
C PRO A 14 9.17 1.61 -13.89
N ALA A 15 9.51 2.00 -15.13
CA ALA A 15 8.51 2.31 -16.16
C ALA A 15 7.79 1.05 -16.62
N ALA A 16 8.52 -0.02 -16.97
CA ALA A 16 7.95 -1.33 -17.28
C ALA A 16 7.15 -1.92 -16.11
N PHE A 17 7.59 -1.72 -14.86
CA PHE A 17 6.84 -2.16 -13.69
C PHE A 17 5.49 -1.43 -13.54
N THR A 18 5.48 -0.11 -13.78
CA THR A 18 4.26 0.69 -13.72
C THR A 18 3.26 0.25 -14.79
N LEU A 19 3.73 0.08 -16.04
CA LEU A 19 2.92 -0.44 -17.15
C LEU A 19 2.36 -1.83 -16.83
N ALA A 20 3.17 -2.73 -16.26
CA ALA A 20 2.72 -4.06 -15.89
C ALA A 20 1.62 -4.03 -14.81
N LEU A 21 1.71 -3.10 -13.85
CA LEU A 21 0.65 -2.89 -12.88
C LEU A 21 -0.62 -2.37 -13.55
N GLU A 22 -0.53 -1.35 -14.41
CA GLU A 22 -1.68 -0.80 -15.14
C GLU A 22 -2.44 -1.89 -15.92
N VAL A 23 -1.71 -2.68 -16.72
CA VAL A 23 -2.28 -3.82 -17.45
C VAL A 23 -2.88 -4.86 -16.50
N ALA A 24 -2.23 -5.15 -15.38
CA ALA A 24 -2.77 -6.07 -14.38
C ALA A 24 -4.10 -5.56 -13.80
N TYR A 25 -4.24 -4.25 -13.54
CA TYR A 25 -5.49 -3.64 -13.07
C TYR A 25 -6.60 -3.66 -14.13
N GLU A 26 -6.25 -3.44 -15.41
CA GLU A 26 -7.22 -3.54 -16.51
C GLU A 26 -7.75 -4.96 -16.67
N LEU A 27 -6.88 -5.96 -16.56
CA LEU A 27 -7.25 -7.37 -16.69
C LEU A 27 -7.88 -7.93 -15.41
N HIS A 28 -7.49 -7.42 -14.24
CA HIS A 28 -7.91 -7.89 -12.93
C HIS A 28 -8.27 -6.69 -12.05
N ALA A 29 -9.56 -6.37 -12.02
CA ALA A 29 -10.06 -5.39 -11.07
C ALA A 29 -9.68 -5.84 -9.65
N PRO A 30 -9.05 -4.97 -8.83
CA PRO A 30 -8.68 -5.30 -7.47
C PRO A 30 -9.95 -5.62 -6.67
N ALA A 31 -10.07 -6.86 -6.21
CA ALA A 31 -11.13 -7.22 -5.29
C ALA A 31 -10.93 -6.49 -3.95
N GLY A 32 -12.04 -6.08 -3.33
CA GLY A 32 -12.01 -5.50 -1.99
C GLY A 32 -11.32 -6.44 -1.02
N ARG A 33 -10.41 -5.91 -0.19
CA ARG A 33 -9.77 -6.70 0.86
C ARG A 33 -10.82 -7.14 1.86
N ALA A 34 -10.79 -8.43 2.19
CA ALA A 34 -11.67 -9.00 3.19
C ALA A 34 -11.48 -8.30 4.55
N PRO A 35 -12.53 -8.23 5.39
CA PRO A 35 -12.52 -7.42 6.62
C PRO A 35 -11.42 -7.82 7.61
N GLU A 36 -10.98 -9.09 7.60
CA GLU A 36 -9.86 -9.58 8.39
C GLU A 36 -8.49 -9.03 7.94
N LEU A 37 -8.39 -8.52 6.72
CA LEU A 37 -7.20 -7.88 6.15
C LEU A 37 -7.29 -6.34 6.12
N ALA A 38 -8.41 -5.77 6.56
CA ALA A 38 -8.58 -4.33 6.60
C ALA A 38 -7.69 -3.74 7.70
N PRO A 39 -6.85 -2.72 7.40
CA PRO A 39 -6.10 -2.03 8.44
C PRO A 39 -7.09 -1.42 9.43
N ALA A 40 -6.89 -1.67 10.73
CA ALA A 40 -7.71 -1.08 11.77
C ALA A 40 -7.67 0.45 11.63
N LEU A 41 -8.80 1.06 11.27
CA LEU A 41 -8.97 2.50 11.28
C LEU A 41 -8.89 2.96 12.74
N VAL A 42 -7.71 3.38 13.19
CA VAL A 42 -7.53 3.97 14.52
C VAL A 42 -8.21 5.35 14.52
N ALA A 43 -9.52 5.37 14.73
CA ALA A 43 -10.35 6.57 14.72
C ALA A 43 -10.01 7.55 15.87
N GLY A 44 -9.17 7.17 16.83
CA GLY A 44 -8.93 7.97 18.03
C GLY A 44 -7.70 8.89 18.02
N ARG A 45 -6.66 8.61 17.22
CA ARG A 45 -5.35 9.30 17.39
C ARG A 45 -5.25 10.66 16.69
N ARG A 46 -5.94 10.86 15.55
CA ARG A 46 -5.90 12.15 14.83
C ARG A 46 -6.79 13.22 15.46
N ALA A 47 -7.95 12.83 15.98
CA ALA A 47 -8.90 13.77 16.61
C ALA A 47 -8.36 14.35 17.93
N THR A 48 -7.66 13.54 18.73
CA THR A 48 -7.06 13.98 20.00
C THR A 48 -5.92 14.96 19.80
N ALA A 49 -5.01 14.73 18.83
CA ALA A 49 -3.92 15.65 18.52
C ALA A 49 -4.42 17.05 18.08
N ALA A 50 -5.51 17.10 17.30
CA ALA A 50 -6.12 18.36 16.87
C ALA A 50 -6.76 19.13 18.05
N ARG A 51 -7.42 18.42 18.98
CA ARG A 51 -8.02 19.02 20.19
C ARG A 51 -6.96 19.63 21.12
N THR A 52 -5.83 18.95 21.33
CA THR A 52 -4.77 19.41 22.22
C THR A 52 -4.13 20.70 21.71
N ARG A 53 -3.82 20.80 20.41
CA ARG A 53 -3.25 22.04 19.81
C ARG A 53 -4.17 23.25 19.93
N ARG A 54 -5.49 23.04 19.96
CA ARG A 54 -6.45 24.15 20.09
C ARG A 54 -6.51 24.73 21.51
N ARG A 55 -6.13 23.94 22.53
CA ARG A 55 -6.10 24.41 23.93
C ARG A 55 -4.85 25.22 24.25
N THR A 56 -3.70 24.94 23.63
CA THR A 56 -2.45 25.67 23.90
C THR A 56 -2.40 27.07 23.28
N VAL A 57 -3.38 27.43 22.43
CA VAL A 57 -3.47 28.77 21.80
C VAL A 57 -4.43 29.71 22.55
N ARG A 58 -5.14 29.22 23.57
CA ARG A 58 -6.00 30.03 24.46
C ARG A 58 -5.42 30.14 25.88
N GLY A 59 -4.12 30.36 25.96
CA GLY A 59 -3.39 30.77 27.17
C GLY A 59 -2.67 32.06 26.87
#